data_AF-A0A2S6V4Y7-F1
#
_entry.id   AF-A0A2S6V4Y7-F1
#
_cell.length_a   1.000
_cell.length_b   1.000
_cell.length_c   1.000
_cell.angle_alpha   90.00
_cell.angle_beta   90.00
_cell.angle_gamma   90.00
#
_symmetry.space_group_name_H-M   'P 1'
#
loop_
_entity.id
_entity.type
_entity.pdbx_description
1 polymer ?
#
loop_
_entity_poly.entity_id
_entity_poly.type
_entity_poly.pdbx_seq_one_letter_code
_entity_poly.pdbx_strand_id
1 'polypeptide(L)'
;MSAFFNANLKNYFAAFAERDRLTAQMDRELEACDALLCPVTMTSAFTHRPTGIAIEIDEKNVPYLMASGAYTIPFSFTGHPVVVIPIGSTENGLPIGMQIVGQRWCEMKLLAIAQHLHQIIGAFQHPPDY
;
A
#
# COMPACT_ATOMS: atom_id res chain seq x y z
N MET A 1 -15.26 2.05 28.75
CA MET A 1 -13.91 2.65 28.71
C MET A 1 -13.84 3.51 27.44
N SER A 2 -14.34 4.73 27.52
CA SER A 2 -14.56 5.64 26.37
C SER A 2 -13.47 6.70 26.38
N ALA A 3 -12.36 6.43 25.71
CA ALA A 3 -11.51 7.48 25.14
C ALA A 3 -11.87 7.60 23.66
N PHE A 4 -13.15 7.86 23.38
CA PHE A 4 -13.59 8.21 22.04
C PHE A 4 -12.99 9.58 21.73
N PHE A 5 -11.97 9.57 20.87
CA PHE A 5 -11.43 10.69 20.09
C PHE A 5 -12.05 12.05 20.43
N ASN A 6 -11.29 12.94 21.09
CA ASN A 6 -11.72 14.30 21.40
C ASN A 6 -11.79 15.12 20.10
N ALA A 7 -12.84 14.90 19.30
CA ALA A 7 -13.12 15.60 18.04
C ALA A 7 -13.58 17.02 18.34
N ASN A 8 -12.62 17.93 18.47
CA ASN A 8 -12.90 19.37 18.44
C ASN A 8 -12.16 19.99 17.25
N LEU A 9 -12.56 21.22 16.89
CA LEU A 9 -11.98 21.94 15.75
C LEU A 9 -10.46 22.07 15.84
N LYS A 10 -9.90 22.28 17.04
CA LYS A 10 -8.45 22.38 17.23
C LYS A 10 -7.74 21.07 16.85
N ASN A 11 -8.25 19.93 17.32
CA ASN A 11 -7.67 18.63 17.00
C ASN A 11 -7.87 18.25 15.53
N TYR A 12 -9.00 18.64 14.94
CA TYR A 12 -9.24 18.47 13.51
C TYR A 12 -8.22 19.24 12.67
N PHE A 13 -8.01 20.53 12.93
CA PHE A 13 -7.01 21.32 12.21
C PHE A 13 -5.58 20.85 12.46
N ALA A 14 -5.25 20.40 13.68
CA ALA A 14 -3.95 19.81 13.97
C ALA A 14 -3.70 18.54 13.14
N ALA A 15 -4.71 17.67 12.99
CA ALA A 15 -4.62 16.47 12.16
C ALA A 15 -4.45 16.81 10.67
N PHE A 16 -5.11 17.85 10.16
CA PHE A 16 -4.92 18.32 8.79
C PHE A 16 -3.52 18.89 8.57
N ALA A 17 -3.01 19.70 9.50
CA ALA A 17 -1.65 20.22 9.42
C ALA A 17 -0.61 19.09 9.40
N GLU A 18 -0.82 18.03 10.18
CA GLU A 18 0.04 16.86 10.16
C GLU A 18 -0.06 16.07 8.84
N ARG A 19 -1.27 15.93 8.28
CA ARG A 19 -1.44 15.34 6.95
C ARG A 19 -0.71 16.14 5.87
N ASP A 20 -0.80 17.46 5.92
CA ASP A 20 -0.12 18.34 4.96
C ASP A 20 1.39 18.22 5.10
N ARG A 21 1.91 18.13 6.34
CA ARG A 21 3.33 17.89 6.61
C ARG A 21 3.82 16.56 6.00
N LEU A 22 3.06 15.49 6.21
CA LEU A 22 3.37 14.16 5.69
C LEU A 22 3.26 14.10 4.16
N THR A 23 2.28 14.81 3.59
CA THR A 23 2.11 14.93 2.13
C THR A 23 3.32 15.63 1.51
N ALA A 24 3.72 16.78 2.05
CA ALA A 24 4.89 17.52 1.57
C ALA A 24 6.19 16.74 1.76
N GLN A 25 6.28 15.89 2.78
CA GLN A 25 7.41 14.97 2.95
C GLN A 25 7.43 13.92 1.83
N MET A 26 6.31 13.25 1.57
CA MET A 26 6.21 12.26 0.49
C MET A 26 6.50 12.87 -0.90
N ASP A 27 5.99 14.09 -1.16
CA ASP A 27 6.28 14.83 -2.40
C ASP A 27 7.81 14.96 -2.59
N ARG A 28 8.54 15.39 -1.56
CA ARG A 28 10.01 15.54 -1.61
C ARG A 28 10.76 14.22 -1.80
N GLU A 29 10.33 13.15 -1.14
CA GLU A 29 10.99 11.84 -1.32
C GLU A 29 10.81 11.33 -2.76
N LEU A 30 9.65 11.60 -3.36
CA LEU A 30 9.36 11.24 -4.76
C LEU A 30 9.94 12.22 -5.78
N GLU A 31 10.52 13.36 -5.38
CA GLU A 31 11.31 14.19 -6.30
C GLU A 31 12.63 13.52 -6.67
N ALA A 32 13.18 12.67 -5.79
CA ALA A 32 14.46 11.99 -5.98
C ALA A 32 14.37 10.77 -6.91
N CYS A 33 13.17 10.30 -7.27
CA CYS A 33 12.96 9.13 -8.11
C CYS A 33 11.73 9.28 -9.02
N ASP A 34 11.68 8.51 -10.11
CA ASP A 34 10.51 8.53 -11.02
C ASP A 34 9.30 7.79 -10.45
N ALA A 35 9.55 6.79 -9.59
CA ALA A 35 8.54 6.02 -8.86
C ALA A 35 9.20 5.30 -7.67
N LEU A 36 8.42 5.08 -6.61
CA LEU A 36 8.76 4.21 -5.50
C LEU A 36 8.12 2.84 -5.69
N LEU A 37 8.89 1.77 -5.53
CA LEU A 37 8.42 0.39 -5.59
C LEU A 37 8.33 -0.20 -4.18
N CYS A 38 7.20 -0.81 -3.84
CA CYS A 38 7.05 -1.53 -2.57
C CYS A 38 6.02 -2.67 -2.65
N PRO A 39 6.06 -3.66 -1.74
CA PRO A 39 5.02 -4.68 -1.66
C PRO A 39 3.64 -4.08 -1.36
N VAL A 40 2.56 -4.76 -1.76
CA VAL A 40 1.19 -4.33 -1.44
C VAL A 40 0.83 -4.59 0.03
N THR A 41 1.23 -5.75 0.55
CA THR A 41 0.93 -6.21 1.91
C THR A 41 2.17 -6.81 2.57
N MET A 42 2.13 -7.01 3.89
CA MET A 42 3.26 -7.60 4.62
C MET A 42 3.41 -9.11 4.40
N THR A 43 2.38 -9.77 3.87
CA THR A 43 2.33 -11.20 3.62
C THR A 43 1.42 -11.51 2.42
N SER A 44 1.53 -12.71 1.85
CA SER A 44 0.57 -13.21 0.87
C SER A 44 -0.82 -13.41 1.49
N ALA A 45 -1.79 -13.86 0.70
CA ALA A 45 -3.10 -14.21 1.24
C ALA A 45 -2.98 -15.17 2.44
N PHE A 46 -3.48 -14.76 3.61
CA PHE A 46 -3.53 -15.59 4.80
C PHE A 46 -4.87 -16.33 4.89
N THR A 47 -4.89 -17.46 5.60
CA THR A 47 -6.11 -18.23 5.81
C THR A 47 -7.22 -17.38 6.42
N HIS A 48 -8.41 -17.47 5.83
CA HIS A 48 -9.59 -16.73 6.25
C HIS A 48 -9.80 -16.83 7.76
N ARG A 49 -10.05 -15.68 8.39
CA ARG A 49 -10.27 -15.55 9.83
C ARG A 49 -11.05 -14.28 10.14
N PRO A 50 -11.65 -14.16 11.34
CA PRO A 50 -12.36 -12.94 11.74
C PRO A 50 -11.45 -11.71 11.67
N THR A 51 -12.02 -10.58 11.24
CA THR A 51 -11.31 -9.30 11.21
C THR A 51 -10.84 -8.91 12.62
N GLY A 52 -9.61 -8.39 12.71
CA GLY A 52 -9.01 -7.95 13.98
C GLY A 52 -8.16 -9.01 14.69
N ILE A 53 -8.25 -10.29 14.28
CA ILE A 53 -7.36 -11.34 14.78
C ILE A 53 -5.98 -11.18 14.15
N ALA A 54 -4.93 -11.17 14.98
CA ALA A 54 -3.56 -11.01 14.52
C ALA A 54 -3.16 -12.08 13.48
N ILE A 55 -2.23 -11.69 12.60
CA ILE A 55 -1.61 -12.55 11.58
C ILE A 55 -0.19 -12.83 12.02
N GLU A 56 0.21 -14.10 12.03
CA GLU A 56 1.60 -14.46 12.24
C GLU A 56 2.39 -14.22 10.94
N ILE A 57 3.42 -13.39 11.01
CA ILE A 57 4.33 -13.06 9.91
C ILE A 57 5.74 -13.10 10.49
N ASP A 58 6.62 -13.94 9.92
CA ASP A 58 8.00 -14.13 10.39
C ASP A 58 8.09 -14.32 11.92
N GLU A 59 7.30 -15.26 12.44
CA GLU A 59 7.22 -15.62 13.87
C GLU A 59 6.72 -14.48 14.79
N LYS A 60 6.15 -13.41 14.22
CA LYS A 60 5.61 -12.26 14.96
C LYS A 60 4.11 -12.12 14.74
N ASN A 61 3.39 -11.87 15.83
CA ASN A 61 1.97 -11.52 15.78
C ASN A 61 1.79 -10.07 15.32
N VAL A 62 1.38 -9.89 14.07
CA VAL A 62 1.11 -8.59 13.45
C VAL A 62 -0.39 -8.28 13.53
N PRO A 63 -0.80 -7.08 13.97
CA PRO A 63 -2.20 -6.67 13.98
C PRO A 63 -2.84 -6.79 12.59
N TYR A 64 -4.09 -7.27 12.53
CA TYR A 64 -4.80 -7.55 11.28
C TYR A 64 -4.73 -6.42 10.25
N LEU A 65 -5.05 -5.18 10.66
CA LEU A 65 -5.04 -4.02 9.76
C LEU A 65 -3.63 -3.61 9.33
N MET A 66 -2.62 -3.89 10.17
CA MET A 66 -1.23 -3.62 9.84
C MET A 66 -0.72 -4.61 8.79
N ALA A 67 -1.02 -5.90 8.96
CA ALA A 67 -0.63 -6.95 8.02
C ALA A 67 -1.14 -6.67 6.58
N SER A 68 -2.36 -6.14 6.47
CA SER A 68 -3.01 -5.88 5.17
C SER A 68 -2.89 -4.45 4.66
N GLY A 69 -2.61 -3.47 5.52
CA GLY A 69 -2.75 -2.04 5.19
C GLY A 69 -1.52 -1.18 5.41
N ALA A 70 -0.49 -1.68 6.12
CA ALA A 70 0.66 -0.84 6.50
C ALA A 70 1.36 -0.16 5.30
N TYR A 71 1.40 -0.84 4.16
CA TYR A 71 2.08 -0.34 2.96
C TYR A 71 1.16 0.45 2.01
N THR A 72 -0.16 0.44 2.20
CA THR A 72 -1.11 1.16 1.33
C THR A 72 -1.64 2.44 1.98
N ILE A 73 -1.73 2.44 3.32
CA ILE A 73 -2.22 3.58 4.11
C ILE A 73 -1.44 4.88 3.85
N PRO A 74 -0.08 4.90 3.82
CA PRO A 74 0.66 6.15 3.63
C PRO A 74 0.28 6.88 2.33
N PHE A 75 0.10 6.15 1.24
CA PHE A 75 -0.21 6.73 -0.08
C PHE A 75 -1.67 7.17 -0.19
N SER A 76 -2.57 6.40 0.43
CA SER A 76 -3.98 6.78 0.55
C SER A 76 -4.15 8.05 1.41
N PHE A 77 -3.37 8.16 2.47
CA PHE A 77 -3.40 9.29 3.40
C PHE A 77 -2.80 10.57 2.80
N THR A 78 -1.74 10.45 2.01
CA THR A 78 -1.05 11.57 1.35
C THR A 78 -1.60 11.91 -0.04
N GLY A 79 -2.48 11.07 -0.60
CA GLY A 79 -3.12 11.30 -1.89
C GLY A 79 -2.19 11.09 -3.10
N HIS A 80 -1.21 10.20 -2.98
CA HIS A 80 -0.30 9.85 -4.08
C HIS A 80 -0.90 8.75 -4.97
N PRO A 81 -0.74 8.84 -6.31
CA PRO A 81 -1.22 7.80 -7.21
C PRO A 81 -0.40 6.52 -7.06
N VAL A 82 -1.10 5.39 -7.09
CA VAL A 82 -0.50 4.05 -6.99
C VAL A 82 -1.09 3.15 -8.07
N VAL A 83 -0.23 2.40 -8.76
CA VAL A 83 -0.62 1.30 -9.64
C VAL A 83 -0.06 0.01 -9.05
N VAL A 84 -0.87 -1.05 -9.03
CA VAL A 84 -0.44 -2.39 -8.59
C VAL A 84 -0.34 -3.30 -9.80
N ILE A 85 0.80 -3.97 -9.94
CA ILE A 85 0.99 -5.04 -10.93
C ILE A 85 1.33 -6.36 -10.23
N PRO A 86 0.89 -7.51 -10.78
CA PRO A 86 1.33 -8.82 -10.30
C PRO A 86 2.82 -9.00 -10.63
N ILE A 87 3.58 -9.56 -9.68
CA ILE A 87 5.01 -9.80 -9.85
C ILE A 87 5.43 -11.25 -9.72
N GLY A 88 4.48 -12.14 -9.49
CA GLY A 88 4.69 -13.57 -9.34
C GLY A 88 3.74 -14.17 -8.33
N SER A 89 4.11 -15.36 -7.84
CA SER A 89 3.36 -16.10 -6.84
C SER A 89 4.31 -16.68 -5.80
N THR A 90 3.79 -16.96 -4.61
CA THR A 90 4.50 -17.77 -3.61
C THR A 90 4.69 -19.21 -4.11
N GLU A 91 5.51 -20.00 -3.40
CA GLU A 91 5.69 -21.42 -3.68
C GLU A 91 4.36 -22.21 -3.66
N ASN A 92 3.38 -21.74 -2.87
CA ASN A 92 2.04 -22.31 -2.78
C ASN A 92 1.04 -21.72 -3.79
N GLY A 93 1.53 -20.98 -4.79
CA GLY A 93 0.72 -20.42 -5.87
C GLY A 93 -0.10 -19.17 -5.51
N LEU A 94 0.16 -18.52 -4.36
CA LEU A 94 -0.58 -17.32 -3.96
C LEU A 94 -0.02 -16.08 -4.67
N PRO A 95 -0.85 -15.22 -5.27
CA PRO A 95 -0.36 -14.03 -6.00
C PRO A 95 0.41 -13.06 -5.11
N ILE A 96 1.47 -12.47 -5.67
CA ILE A 96 2.26 -11.39 -5.07
C ILE A 96 2.11 -10.15 -5.95
N GLY A 97 1.72 -9.03 -5.34
CA GLY A 97 1.61 -7.73 -6.00
C GLY A 97 2.71 -6.76 -5.58
N MET A 98 3.09 -5.87 -6.49
CA MET A 98 3.96 -4.73 -6.24
C MET A 98 3.21 -3.42 -6.50
N GLN A 99 3.29 -2.50 -5.55
CA GLN A 99 2.86 -1.12 -5.70
C GLN A 99 3.95 -0.33 -6.42
N ILE A 100 3.53 0.47 -7.40
CA ILE A 100 4.32 1.48 -8.07
C ILE A 100 3.68 2.81 -7.69
N VAL A 101 4.38 3.60 -6.89
CA VAL A 101 3.88 4.86 -6.33
C VAL A 101 4.51 6.00 -7.11
N GLY A 102 3.68 6.89 -7.65
CA GLY A 102 4.11 8.02 -8.46
C GLY A 102 3.94 9.36 -7.75
N GLN A 103 4.54 10.39 -8.32
CA GLN A 103 4.28 11.78 -7.97
C GLN A 103 2.81 12.13 -8.23
N ARG A 104 2.25 13.04 -7.43
CA ARG A 104 0.88 13.52 -7.60
C ARG A 104 0.69 14.11 -9.00
N TRP A 105 -0.47 13.85 -9.59
CA TRP A 105 -0.87 14.37 -10.91
C TRP A 105 -0.01 13.86 -12.10
N CYS A 106 0.75 12.78 -11.88
CA CYS A 106 1.61 12.17 -12.90
C CYS A 106 1.13 10.76 -13.30
N GLU A 107 -0.18 10.50 -13.26
CA GLU A 107 -0.77 9.17 -13.47
C GLU A 107 -0.38 8.56 -14.82
N MET A 108 -0.31 9.37 -15.88
CA MET A 108 0.08 8.89 -17.21
C MET A 108 1.53 8.38 -17.25
N LYS A 109 2.44 9.09 -16.56
CA LYS A 109 3.84 8.65 -16.41
C LYS A 109 3.91 7.36 -15.59
N LEU A 110 3.15 7.29 -14.50
CA LEU A 110 3.08 6.12 -13.64
C LEU A 110 2.57 4.87 -14.38
N LEU A 111 1.52 5.02 -15.20
CA LEU A 111 0.98 3.95 -16.03
C LEU A 111 1.97 3.49 -17.10
N ALA A 112 2.76 4.39 -17.69
CA ALA A 112 3.80 4.03 -18.64
C ALA A 112 4.92 3.19 -17.97
N ILE A 113 5.34 3.59 -16.76
CA ILE A 113 6.28 2.81 -15.95
C ILE A 113 5.71 1.42 -15.65
N ALA A 114 4.45 1.35 -15.20
CA ALA A 114 3.78 0.09 -14.90
C ALA A 114 3.69 -0.83 -16.12
N GLN A 115 3.37 -0.27 -17.29
CA GLN A 115 3.31 -1.02 -18.55
C GLN A 115 4.68 -1.62 -18.91
N HIS A 116 5.76 -0.84 -18.79
CA HIS A 116 7.11 -1.35 -19.05
C HIS A 116 7.53 -2.44 -18.06
N LEU A 117 7.25 -2.27 -16.77
CA LEU A 117 7.53 -3.30 -15.77
C LEU A 117 6.71 -4.57 -16.04
N HIS A 118 5.44 -4.44 -16.40
CA HIS A 118 4.58 -5.57 -16.74
C HIS A 118 5.12 -6.39 -17.93
N GLN A 119 5.68 -5.73 -18.95
CA GLN A 119 6.29 -6.41 -20.10
C GLN A 119 7.53 -7.23 -19.73
N ILE A 120 8.28 -6.81 -18.70
CA ILE A 120 9.48 -7.53 -18.22
C ILE A 120 9.07 -8.72 -17.35
N ILE A 121 8.12 -8.51 -16.45
CA ILE A 121 7.75 -9.50 -15.42
C ILE A 121 6.84 -10.59 -16.00
N GLY A 122 6.00 -10.22 -16.98
CA GLY A 122 5.07 -11.13 -17.63
C GLY A 122 3.62 -10.92 -17.21
N ALA A 123 2.75 -11.68 -17.87
CA ALA A 123 1.31 -11.55 -17.73
C ALA A 123 0.80 -12.06 -16.38
N PHE A 124 -0.33 -11.50 -15.95
CA PHE A 124 -1.13 -12.05 -14.87
C PHE A 124 -1.49 -13.52 -15.16
N GLN A 125 -1.26 -14.41 -14.18
CA GLN A 125 -1.71 -15.79 -14.26
C GLN A 125 -3.06 -15.93 -13.60
N HIS A 126 -4.03 -16.46 -14.34
CA HIS A 126 -5.36 -16.74 -13.81
C HIS A 126 -5.28 -17.87 -12.78
N PRO A 127 -5.96 -17.76 -11.62
CA PRO A 127 -6.08 -18.87 -10.69
C PRO A 127 -6.73 -20.09 -11.37
N PRO A 128 -6.23 -21.31 -11.14
CA PRO A 128 -6.70 -22.50 -11.86
C PRO A 128 -8.16 -22.89 -11.60
N ASP A 129 -8.78 -22.37 -10.54
CA ASP A 129 -10.13 -22.74 -10.07
C ASP A 129 -11.15 -21.58 -10.14
N TYR A 130 -10.92 -20.57 -10.99
CA TYR A 130 -11.83 -19.44 -11.20
C TYR A 130 -12.39 -19.38 -12.63
#